data_AF-A0A1V6QL16-F1
#
_entry.id   AF-A0A1V6QL16-F1
#
_cell.length_a   1.000
_cell.length_b   1.000
_cell.length_c   1.000
_cell.angle_alpha   90.00
_cell.angle_beta   90.00
_cell.angle_gamma   90.00
#
_symmetry.space_group_name_H-M   'P 1'
#
loop_
_entity.id
_entity.type
_entity.pdbx_description
1 polymer ?
#
loop_
_entity_poly.entity_id
_entity_poly.type
_entity_poly.pdbx_seq_one_letter_code
_entity_poly.pdbx_strand_id
1 'polypeptide(L)'
;MPESQFLEPLPLNYSLAKRKIRILVFWLLVFLDSVVFPIGLYYLLTRTTTWSTTTIFSVLTVTLFGTFITQSLERSWNLWRERSSCRVPNAGRYYFDFTHWNVLASWVIIITELVVGTIPDPPWMRMLAVPVPSIFFIFGLEMLIFEILYIFEIPAPFRISSIPKGSPMRPALYPLLEDIIAVDGKGGSKFRDRLDQRYKASPPFRGMLHRVTMLWAVPQVLVAGGTLAGIVIADHELAYTVRV
;
A
#
# COMPACT_ATOMS: atom_id res chain seq x y z
N MET A 1 17.31 -37.33 -27.35
CA MET A 1 16.56 -36.56 -26.32
C MET A 1 16.01 -35.34 -27.02
N PRO A 2 14.69 -35.19 -27.18
CA PRO A 2 14.14 -34.02 -27.85
C PRO A 2 14.32 -32.81 -26.92
N GLU A 3 14.91 -31.75 -27.48
CA GLU A 3 15.07 -30.45 -26.82
C GLU A 3 13.73 -30.01 -26.24
N SER A 4 13.72 -29.75 -24.94
CA SER A 4 12.59 -29.11 -24.27
C SER A 4 12.35 -27.76 -24.95
N GLN A 5 11.33 -27.69 -25.80
CA GLN A 5 10.69 -26.44 -26.19
C GLN A 5 10.59 -25.58 -24.94
N PHE A 6 11.40 -24.51 -24.87
CA PHE A 6 11.19 -23.46 -23.89
C PHE A 6 9.80 -22.90 -24.20
N LEU A 7 8.77 -23.44 -23.54
CA LEU A 7 7.42 -22.91 -23.54
C LEU A 7 7.57 -21.45 -23.12
N GLU A 8 7.51 -20.54 -24.09
CA GLU A 8 7.48 -19.11 -23.79
C GLU A 8 6.41 -18.89 -22.71
N PRO A 9 6.75 -18.20 -21.62
CA PRO A 9 5.81 -17.98 -20.54
C PRO A 9 4.58 -17.28 -21.13
N LEU A 10 3.40 -17.89 -20.93
CA LEU A 10 2.14 -17.39 -21.47
C LEU A 10 2.03 -15.88 -21.23
N PRO A 11 1.73 -15.09 -22.28
CA PRO A 11 1.67 -13.65 -22.14
C PRO A 11 0.59 -13.29 -21.13
N LEU A 12 0.89 -12.38 -20.20
CA LEU A 12 -0.03 -11.95 -19.13
C LEU A 12 -1.36 -11.37 -19.65
N ASN A 13 -1.44 -11.09 -20.97
CA ASN A 13 -2.58 -10.47 -21.65
C ASN A 13 -3.11 -9.25 -20.90
N TYR A 14 -2.18 -8.52 -20.30
CA TYR A 14 -2.40 -7.33 -19.52
C TYR A 14 -1.25 -6.38 -19.82
N SER A 15 -1.57 -5.13 -20.14
CA SER A 15 -0.57 -4.12 -20.47
C SER A 15 -0.87 -2.84 -19.70
N LEU A 16 0.12 -2.41 -18.90
CA LEU A 16 0.09 -1.13 -18.20
C LEU A 16 0.18 0.04 -19.19
N ALA A 17 0.82 -0.16 -20.35
CA ALA A 17 1.01 0.90 -21.34
C ALA A 17 -0.32 1.45 -21.87
N LYS A 18 -1.36 0.60 -21.98
CA LYS A 18 -2.71 0.99 -22.41
C LYS A 18 -3.47 1.79 -21.34
N ARG A 19 -2.94 1.89 -20.11
CA ARG A 19 -3.61 2.51 -18.95
C ARG A 19 -2.83 3.68 -18.35
N LYS A 20 -1.78 4.17 -19.02
CA LYS A 20 -0.91 5.27 -18.54
C LYS A 20 -1.70 6.49 -18.10
N ILE A 21 -2.71 6.92 -18.88
CA ILE A 21 -3.55 8.09 -18.54
C ILE A 21 -4.31 7.85 -17.24
N ARG A 22 -4.89 6.65 -17.04
CA ARG A 22 -5.61 6.33 -15.81
C ARG A 22 -4.67 6.31 -14.60
N ILE A 23 -3.48 5.75 -14.77
CA ILE A 23 -2.44 5.74 -13.73
C ILE A 23 -2.01 7.17 -13.40
N LEU A 24 -1.82 8.01 -14.41
CA LEU A 24 -1.46 9.43 -14.24
C LEU A 24 -2.54 10.22 -13.51
N VAL A 25 -3.81 10.07 -13.90
CA VAL A 25 -4.94 10.72 -13.22
C VAL A 25 -5.03 10.26 -11.77
N PHE A 26 -4.85 8.96 -11.51
CA PHE A 26 -4.84 8.43 -10.15
C PHE A 26 -3.74 9.08 -9.30
N TRP A 27 -2.49 9.09 -9.77
CA TRP A 27 -1.39 9.70 -9.03
C TRP A 27 -1.54 11.23 -8.88
N LEU A 28 -2.14 11.90 -9.86
CA LEU A 28 -2.48 13.32 -9.75
C LEU A 28 -3.49 13.56 -8.62
N LEU A 29 -4.54 12.75 -8.53
CA LEU A 29 -5.54 12.86 -7.45
C LEU A 29 -4.91 12.57 -6.09
N VAL A 30 -4.07 11.54 -5.98
CA VAL A 30 -3.32 11.24 -4.75
C VAL A 30 -2.44 12.42 -4.34
N PHE A 31 -1.72 13.04 -5.28
CA PHE A 31 -0.90 14.21 -5.00
C PHE A 31 -1.73 15.43 -4.55
N LEU A 32 -2.85 15.69 -5.22
CA LEU A 32 -3.75 16.78 -4.84
C LEU A 32 -4.31 16.56 -3.43
N ASP A 33 -4.75 15.35 -3.12
CA ASP A 33 -5.36 14.97 -1.84
C ASP A 33 -4.34 14.92 -0.68
N SER A 34 -3.11 14.46 -0.95
CA SER A 34 -2.11 14.24 0.10
C SER A 34 -1.19 15.44 0.33
N VAL A 35 -1.09 16.37 -0.63
CA VAL A 35 -0.14 17.50 -0.57
C VAL A 35 -0.87 18.82 -0.72
N VAL A 36 -1.52 19.05 -1.86
CA VAL A 36 -2.05 20.39 -2.20
C VAL A 36 -3.22 20.77 -1.30
N PHE A 37 -4.16 19.85 -1.11
CA PHE A 37 -5.37 20.07 -0.33
C PHE A 37 -5.07 20.35 1.16
N PRO A 38 -4.33 19.49 1.90
CA PRO A 38 -4.04 19.75 3.32
C PRO A 38 -3.22 21.03 3.55
N ILE A 39 -2.22 21.31 2.71
CA ILE A 39 -1.43 22.55 2.81
C ILE A 39 -2.31 23.77 2.54
N GLY A 40 -3.07 23.74 1.44
CA GLY A 40 -3.97 24.83 1.06
C GLY A 40 -5.04 25.09 2.12
N LEU A 41 -5.67 24.03 2.64
CA LEU A 41 -6.71 24.12 3.66
C LEU A 41 -6.15 24.65 5.00
N TYR A 42 -4.96 24.20 5.41
CA TYR A 42 -4.29 24.71 6.61
C TYR A 42 -4.07 26.23 6.55
N TYR A 43 -3.47 26.72 5.46
CA TYR A 43 -3.21 28.16 5.32
C TYR A 43 -4.49 28.97 5.15
N LEU A 44 -5.48 28.45 4.41
CA LEU A 44 -6.77 29.11 4.24
C LEU A 44 -7.46 29.30 5.60
N LEU A 45 -7.60 28.23 6.39
CA LEU A 45 -8.27 28.28 7.70
C LEU A 45 -7.51 29.19 8.67
N THR A 46 -6.19 29.10 8.72
CA THR A 46 -5.35 29.91 9.61
C THR A 46 -5.44 31.41 9.28
N ARG A 47 -5.63 31.78 8.01
CA ARG A 47 -5.71 33.19 7.58
C ARG A 47 -7.12 33.77 7.62
N THR A 48 -8.16 32.93 7.52
CA THR A 48 -9.56 33.39 7.40
C THR A 48 -10.38 33.23 8.67
N THR A 49 -9.94 32.39 9.62
CA THR A 49 -10.69 32.09 10.84
C THR A 49 -9.88 32.38 12.10
N THR A 50 -10.58 32.60 13.21
CA THR A 50 -9.99 32.75 14.57
C THR A 50 -10.02 31.43 15.35
N TRP A 51 -10.12 30.30 14.64
CA TRP A 51 -10.25 28.99 15.26
C TRP A 51 -8.99 28.56 15.99
N SER A 52 -9.16 27.76 17.04
CA SER A 52 -8.03 27.12 17.72
C SER A 52 -7.29 26.17 16.77
N THR A 53 -5.98 26.04 16.99
CA THR A 53 -5.12 25.13 16.23
C THR A 53 -5.66 23.70 16.20
N THR A 54 -6.23 23.23 17.30
CA THR A 54 -6.87 21.92 17.43
C THR A 54 -8.07 21.74 16.51
N THR A 55 -8.91 22.76 16.37
CA THR A 55 -10.06 22.74 15.44
C THR A 55 -9.57 22.65 14.00
N ILE A 56 -8.53 23.42 13.64
CA ILE A 56 -7.95 23.41 12.29
C ILE A 56 -7.39 22.02 11.96
N PHE A 57 -6.60 21.41 12.86
CA PHE A 57 -6.05 20.07 12.66
C PHE A 57 -7.10 18.96 12.68
N SER A 58 -8.18 19.11 13.45
CA SER A 58 -9.31 18.17 13.43
C SER A 58 -10.01 18.17 12.07
N VAL A 59 -10.27 19.36 11.50
CA VAL A 59 -10.85 19.50 10.16
C VAL A 59 -9.93 18.90 9.09
N LEU A 60 -8.62 19.17 9.16
CA LEU A 60 -7.65 18.56 8.26
C LEU A 60 -7.67 17.03 8.36
N THR A 61 -7.64 16.49 9.57
CA THR A 61 -7.63 15.04 9.81
C THR A 61 -8.85 14.34 9.22
N VAL A 62 -10.04 14.94 9.32
CA VAL A 62 -11.29 14.36 8.80
C VAL A 62 -11.42 14.50 7.29
N THR A 63 -10.78 15.52 6.69
CA THR A 63 -10.90 15.83 5.26
C THR A 63 -9.80 15.21 4.41
N LEU A 64 -8.73 14.72 5.02
CA LEU A 64 -7.64 14.00 4.37
C LEU A 64 -8.08 12.63 3.83
N PHE A 65 -7.32 12.12 2.85
CA PHE A 65 -7.39 10.76 2.30
C PHE A 65 -8.64 10.40 1.48
N GLY A 66 -9.36 11.39 0.93
CA GLY A 66 -10.55 11.14 0.12
C GLY A 66 -10.30 10.20 -1.07
N THR A 67 -9.13 10.32 -1.71
CA THR A 67 -8.73 9.44 -2.82
C THR A 67 -8.51 8.00 -2.35
N PHE A 68 -7.91 7.80 -1.18
CA PHE A 68 -7.69 6.47 -0.63
C PHE A 68 -8.97 5.80 -0.12
N ILE A 69 -9.89 6.57 0.48
CA ILE A 69 -11.20 6.06 0.92
C ILE A 69 -11.99 5.56 -0.29
N THR A 70 -12.11 6.39 -1.33
CA THR A 70 -12.84 6.03 -2.55
C THR A 70 -12.27 4.77 -3.21
N GLN A 71 -10.95 4.63 -3.31
CA GLN A 71 -10.31 3.41 -3.81
C GLN A 71 -10.58 2.19 -2.92
N SER A 72 -10.52 2.36 -1.61
CA SER A 72 -10.77 1.26 -0.67
C SER A 72 -12.21 0.77 -0.78
N LEU A 73 -13.18 1.68 -0.93
CA LEU A 73 -14.59 1.35 -1.16
C LEU A 73 -14.80 0.68 -2.52
N GLU A 74 -14.18 1.19 -3.60
CA GLU A 74 -14.23 0.56 -4.92
C GLU A 74 -13.66 -0.87 -4.88
N ARG A 75 -12.55 -1.07 -4.17
CA ARG A 75 -11.91 -2.37 -3.97
C ARG A 75 -12.84 -3.33 -3.22
N SER A 76 -13.41 -2.89 -2.09
CA SER A 76 -14.40 -3.66 -1.32
C SER A 76 -15.59 -4.07 -2.18
N TRP A 77 -16.15 -3.12 -2.93
CA TRP A 77 -17.28 -3.36 -3.83
C TRP A 77 -16.95 -4.38 -4.92
N ASN A 78 -15.79 -4.22 -5.58
CA ASN A 78 -15.37 -5.10 -6.66
C ASN A 78 -15.15 -6.54 -6.20
N LEU A 79 -14.68 -6.75 -4.97
CA LEU A 79 -14.50 -8.09 -4.37
C LEU A 79 -15.82 -8.69 -3.87
N TRP A 80 -16.69 -7.87 -3.27
CA TRP A 80 -17.92 -8.32 -2.61
C TRP A 80 -19.08 -8.63 -3.56
N ARG A 81 -19.23 -7.87 -4.67
CA ARG A 81 -20.34 -8.02 -5.64
C ARG A 81 -20.51 -9.45 -6.15
N GLU A 82 -21.75 -9.93 -6.30
CA GLU A 82 -22.05 -11.34 -6.59
C GLU A 82 -21.26 -11.94 -7.75
N ARG A 83 -21.25 -11.27 -8.90
CA ARG A 83 -20.52 -11.66 -10.11
C ARG A 83 -19.14 -10.99 -10.19
N SER A 84 -18.36 -11.07 -9.13
CA SER A 84 -17.00 -10.52 -9.15
C SER A 84 -16.08 -11.37 -10.02
N SER A 85 -15.45 -10.72 -10.99
CA SER A 85 -14.45 -11.32 -11.89
C SER A 85 -13.02 -11.24 -11.36
N CYS A 86 -12.78 -10.66 -10.18
CA CYS A 86 -11.43 -10.38 -9.65
C CYS A 86 -11.10 -11.08 -8.33
N ARG A 87 -12.01 -11.92 -7.81
CA ARG A 87 -11.80 -12.68 -6.58
C ARG A 87 -10.59 -13.59 -6.66
N VAL A 88 -10.00 -13.83 -5.50
CA VAL A 88 -8.95 -14.81 -5.29
C VAL A 88 -9.46 -16.22 -5.67
N PRO A 89 -8.66 -17.05 -6.35
CA PRO A 89 -9.04 -18.41 -6.69
C PRO A 89 -9.40 -19.23 -5.43
N ASN A 90 -10.46 -20.05 -5.47
CA ASN A 90 -10.90 -20.89 -4.36
C ASN A 90 -11.21 -20.13 -3.06
N ALA A 91 -11.68 -18.88 -3.16
CA ALA A 91 -12.11 -18.08 -2.01
C ALA A 91 -13.62 -17.78 -2.08
N GLY A 92 -14.29 -17.77 -0.92
CA GLY A 92 -15.72 -17.48 -0.80
C GLY A 92 -16.06 -16.01 -1.11
N ARG A 93 -17.35 -15.70 -1.26
CA ARG A 93 -17.86 -14.34 -1.58
C ARG A 93 -17.37 -13.26 -0.62
N TYR A 94 -17.21 -13.61 0.65
CA TYR A 94 -16.85 -12.70 1.74
C TYR A 94 -15.34 -12.66 2.04
N TYR A 95 -14.52 -13.31 1.21
CA TYR A 95 -13.09 -13.34 1.42
C TYR A 95 -12.42 -12.20 0.64
N PHE A 96 -11.87 -11.23 1.37
CA PHE A 96 -11.03 -10.19 0.79
C PHE A 96 -9.62 -10.73 0.50
N ASP A 97 -8.96 -10.14 -0.49
CA ASP A 97 -7.57 -10.48 -0.78
C ASP A 97 -6.62 -9.89 0.28
N PHE A 98 -5.40 -10.41 0.28
CA PHE A 98 -4.40 -10.07 1.28
C PHE A 98 -4.03 -8.58 1.25
N THR A 99 -3.90 -8.00 0.05
CA THR A 99 -3.63 -6.56 -0.10
C THR A 99 -4.76 -5.71 0.51
N HIS A 100 -6.01 -6.10 0.37
CA HIS A 100 -7.13 -5.39 1.01
C HIS A 100 -7.04 -5.43 2.53
N TRP A 101 -6.69 -6.58 3.12
CA TRP A 101 -6.48 -6.69 4.57
C TRP A 101 -5.32 -5.83 5.06
N ASN A 102 -4.19 -5.80 4.34
CA ASN A 102 -3.06 -4.93 4.68
C ASN A 102 -3.42 -3.45 4.60
N VAL A 103 -4.16 -3.04 3.57
CA VAL A 103 -4.66 -1.67 3.44
C VAL A 103 -5.57 -1.31 4.61
N LEU A 104 -6.49 -2.21 4.98
CA LEU A 104 -7.42 -1.99 6.10
C LEU A 104 -6.67 -1.89 7.45
N ALA A 105 -5.70 -2.77 7.70
CA ALA A 105 -4.85 -2.72 8.88
C ALA A 105 -4.04 -1.42 8.95
N SER A 106 -3.45 -1.00 7.83
CA SER A 106 -2.70 0.26 7.73
C SER A 106 -3.58 1.46 8.04
N TRP A 107 -4.81 1.47 7.53
CA TRP A 107 -5.80 2.51 7.79
C TRP A 107 -6.14 2.64 9.28
N VAL A 108 -6.37 1.51 9.96
CA VAL A 108 -6.66 1.51 11.39
C VAL A 108 -5.51 2.10 12.19
N ILE A 109 -4.26 1.75 11.85
CA ILE A 109 -3.07 2.28 12.52
C ILE A 109 -2.94 3.78 12.30
N ILE A 110 -3.03 4.24 11.04
CA ILE A 110 -2.90 5.66 10.68
C ILE A 110 -3.98 6.52 11.33
N ILE A 111 -5.24 6.08 11.30
CA ILE A 111 -6.34 6.81 11.96
C ILE A 111 -6.09 6.89 13.46
N THR A 112 -5.63 5.79 14.08
CA THR A 112 -5.33 5.77 15.51
C THR A 112 -4.24 6.78 15.85
N GLU A 113 -3.16 6.82 15.09
CA GLU A 113 -2.05 7.78 15.28
C GLU A 113 -2.52 9.23 15.13
N LEU A 114 -3.32 9.52 14.10
CA LEU A 114 -3.85 10.87 13.87
C LEU A 114 -4.82 11.32 14.96
N VAL A 115 -5.71 10.43 15.40
CA VAL A 115 -6.66 10.72 16.49
C VAL A 115 -5.91 10.95 17.79
N VAL A 116 -5.00 10.05 18.16
CA VAL A 116 -4.18 10.19 19.39
C VAL A 116 -3.34 11.46 19.36
N GLY A 117 -2.80 11.83 18.20
CA GLY A 117 -2.06 13.08 18.03
C GLY A 117 -2.91 14.34 18.15
N THR A 118 -4.21 14.25 17.86
CA THR A 118 -5.13 15.41 17.83
C THR A 118 -5.89 15.62 19.15
N ILE A 119 -6.05 14.60 19.99
CA ILE A 119 -6.78 14.69 21.28
C ILE A 119 -6.20 15.75 22.25
N PRO A 120 -4.87 15.85 22.46
CA PRO A 120 -4.31 16.81 23.41
C PRO A 120 -4.46 18.27 22.94
N ASP A 121 -4.63 19.19 23.89
CA ASP A 121 -4.60 20.64 23.67
C ASP A 121 -3.32 21.23 24.32
N PRO A 122 -2.30 21.67 23.55
CA PRO A 122 -2.19 21.69 22.10
C PRO A 122 -1.90 20.30 21.48
N PRO A 123 -2.19 20.09 20.18
CA PRO A 123 -1.99 18.82 19.50
C PRO A 123 -0.54 18.34 19.56
N TRP A 124 -0.37 17.02 19.69
CA TRP A 124 0.94 16.42 19.82
C TRP A 124 1.61 16.28 18.45
N MET A 125 2.25 17.35 18.01
CA MET A 125 2.77 17.49 16.64
C MET A 125 3.68 16.34 16.20
N ARG A 126 4.51 15.82 17.11
CA ARG A 126 5.37 14.67 16.82
C ARG A 126 4.55 13.44 16.43
N MET A 127 3.47 13.16 17.15
CA MET A 127 2.57 12.05 16.82
C MET A 127 1.88 12.25 15.46
N LEU A 128 1.50 13.49 15.13
CA LEU A 128 0.90 13.80 13.82
C LEU A 128 1.86 13.61 12.63
N ALA A 129 3.17 13.54 12.88
CA ALA A 129 4.18 13.25 11.87
C ALA A 129 4.48 11.74 11.71
N VAL A 130 4.06 10.90 12.67
CA VAL A 130 4.31 9.44 12.69
C VAL A 130 3.56 8.63 11.61
N PRO A 131 2.38 9.01 11.09
CA PRO A 131 1.69 8.22 10.07
C PRO A 131 2.50 7.86 8.83
N VAL A 132 3.37 8.78 8.39
CA VAL A 132 4.21 8.57 7.20
C VAL A 132 5.27 7.48 7.46
N PRO A 133 6.12 7.54 8.50
CA PRO A 133 7.02 6.42 8.79
C PRO A 133 6.27 5.13 9.15
N SER A 134 5.11 5.19 9.81
CA SER A 134 4.34 4.00 10.16
C SER A 134 3.87 3.22 8.93
N ILE A 135 3.32 3.88 7.90
CA ILE A 135 2.90 3.15 6.68
C ILE A 135 4.11 2.52 5.96
N PHE A 136 5.26 3.19 5.94
CA PHE A 136 6.48 2.63 5.35
C PHE A 136 7.00 1.44 6.16
N PHE A 137 6.93 1.49 7.49
CA PHE A 137 7.29 0.35 8.33
C PHE A 137 6.34 -0.83 8.14
N ILE A 138 5.02 -0.61 8.07
CA ILE A 138 4.05 -1.68 7.88
C ILE A 138 4.37 -2.47 6.61
N PHE A 139 4.41 -1.80 5.46
CA PHE A 139 4.70 -2.47 4.18
C PHE A 139 6.14 -2.97 4.09
N GLY A 140 7.11 -2.19 4.55
CA GLY A 140 8.52 -2.54 4.47
C GLY A 140 8.87 -3.77 5.31
N LEU A 141 8.45 -3.80 6.58
CA LEU A 141 8.69 -4.94 7.48
C LEU A 141 7.91 -6.18 7.03
N GLU A 142 6.66 -6.01 6.60
CA GLU A 142 5.87 -7.11 6.04
C GLU A 142 6.56 -7.74 4.82
N MET A 143 7.02 -6.93 3.88
CA MET A 143 7.76 -7.42 2.71
C MET A 143 9.05 -8.13 3.12
N LEU A 144 9.81 -7.60 4.10
CA LEU A 144 11.00 -8.27 4.60
C LEU A 144 10.70 -9.62 5.27
N ILE A 145 9.65 -9.69 6.08
CA ILE A 145 9.21 -10.97 6.70
C ILE A 145 8.88 -11.97 5.61
N PHE A 146 8.17 -11.56 4.57
CA PHE A 146 7.80 -12.42 3.45
C PHE A 146 9.00 -12.88 2.63
N GLU A 147 9.98 -12.00 2.43
CA GLU A 147 11.24 -12.34 1.78
C GLU A 147 12.09 -13.29 2.63
N ILE A 148 12.11 -13.13 3.96
CA ILE A 148 12.76 -14.08 4.88
C ILE A 148 12.11 -15.47 4.71
N LEU A 149 10.78 -15.55 4.76
CA LEU A 149 10.07 -16.81 4.55
C LEU A 149 10.38 -17.42 3.17
N TYR A 150 10.47 -16.58 2.13
CA TYR A 150 10.82 -17.01 0.77
C TYR A 150 12.25 -17.56 0.67
N ILE A 151 13.25 -16.84 1.19
CA ILE A 151 14.67 -17.21 1.10
C ILE A 151 14.97 -18.48 1.92
N PHE A 152 14.38 -18.61 3.10
CA PHE A 152 14.55 -19.78 3.97
C PHE A 152 13.61 -20.94 3.62
N GLU A 153 12.87 -20.83 2.51
CA GLU A 153 11.90 -21.84 2.03
C GLU A 153 10.87 -22.24 3.10
N ILE A 154 10.55 -21.31 4.01
CA ILE A 154 9.57 -21.53 5.06
C ILE A 154 8.17 -21.45 4.41
N PRO A 155 7.30 -22.45 4.60
CA PRO A 155 5.98 -22.46 4.00
C PRO A 155 5.09 -21.35 4.54
N ALA A 156 4.16 -20.88 3.71
CA ALA A 156 3.25 -19.80 4.08
C ALA A 156 2.44 -20.15 5.35
N PRO A 157 2.54 -19.36 6.44
CA PRO A 157 1.94 -19.69 7.74
C PRO A 157 0.40 -19.64 7.71
N PHE A 158 -0.15 -18.79 6.84
CA PHE A 158 -1.57 -18.64 6.57
C PHE A 158 -1.76 -18.39 5.07
N ARG A 159 -3.02 -18.28 4.64
CA ARG A 159 -3.35 -18.05 3.24
C ARG A 159 -3.08 -16.59 2.86
N ILE A 160 -2.22 -16.39 1.85
CA ILE A 160 -1.86 -15.08 1.31
C ILE A 160 -2.38 -15.00 -0.12
N SER A 161 -3.58 -14.45 -0.30
CA SER A 161 -4.27 -14.38 -1.60
C SER A 161 -4.29 -15.75 -2.32
N SER A 162 -3.65 -15.88 -3.49
CA SER A 162 -3.59 -17.15 -4.24
C SER A 162 -2.68 -18.20 -3.62
N ILE A 163 -1.81 -17.83 -2.67
CA ILE A 163 -0.85 -18.72 -2.01
C ILE A 163 -1.57 -19.44 -0.86
N PRO A 164 -1.82 -20.77 -0.95
CA PRO A 164 -2.45 -21.51 0.12
C PRO A 164 -1.52 -21.65 1.33
N LYS A 165 -2.10 -21.78 2.53
CA LYS A 165 -1.35 -22.13 3.74
C LYS A 165 -0.55 -23.43 3.50
N GLY A 166 0.70 -23.45 3.94
CA GLY A 166 1.59 -24.61 3.80
C GLY A 166 2.30 -24.73 2.45
N SER A 167 1.97 -23.88 1.46
CA SER A 167 2.68 -23.87 0.18
C SER A 167 3.99 -23.06 0.27
N PRO A 168 4.97 -23.32 -0.62
CA PRO A 168 6.19 -22.53 -0.67
C PRO A 168 5.88 -21.04 -0.83
N MET A 169 6.50 -20.22 0.01
CA MET A 169 6.30 -18.78 -0.03
C MET A 169 6.78 -18.20 -1.37
N ARG A 170 6.22 -17.06 -1.75
CA ARG A 170 6.63 -16.30 -2.95
C ARG A 170 7.17 -14.94 -2.51
N PRO A 171 8.01 -14.29 -3.34
CA PRO A 171 8.44 -12.92 -3.09
C PRO A 171 7.27 -12.01 -2.75
N ALA A 172 7.45 -11.07 -1.83
CA ALA A 172 6.33 -10.31 -1.25
C ALA A 172 5.58 -9.46 -2.29
N LEU A 173 6.28 -9.05 -3.35
CA LEU A 173 5.66 -8.31 -4.46
C LEU A 173 4.70 -9.18 -5.28
N TYR A 174 4.80 -10.52 -5.24
CA TYR A 174 3.90 -11.41 -5.98
C TYR A 174 2.42 -11.20 -5.58
N PRO A 175 2.01 -11.40 -4.31
CA PRO A 175 0.62 -11.20 -3.91
C PRO A 175 0.16 -9.76 -4.09
N LEU A 176 1.04 -8.77 -3.88
CA LEU A 176 0.71 -7.36 -4.10
C LEU A 176 0.39 -7.07 -5.59
N LEU A 177 1.26 -7.54 -6.49
CA LEU A 177 1.08 -7.40 -7.94
C LEU A 177 -0.21 -8.10 -8.41
N GLU A 178 -0.42 -9.31 -7.91
CA GLU A 178 -1.60 -10.12 -8.21
C GLU A 178 -2.88 -9.36 -7.86
N ASP A 179 -2.95 -8.85 -6.63
CA ASP A 179 -4.12 -8.26 -6.04
C ASP A 179 -4.44 -6.86 -6.60
N ILE A 180 -3.42 -6.02 -6.80
CA ILE A 180 -3.60 -4.67 -7.38
C ILE A 180 -4.04 -4.78 -8.84
N ILE A 181 -3.38 -5.61 -9.65
CA ILE A 181 -3.72 -5.71 -11.07
C ILE A 181 -5.07 -6.40 -11.25
N ALA A 182 -5.37 -7.45 -10.48
CA ALA A 182 -6.64 -8.14 -10.60
C ALA A 182 -7.83 -7.23 -10.27
N VAL A 183 -7.74 -6.44 -9.20
CA VAL A 183 -8.84 -5.62 -8.70
C VAL A 183 -8.81 -4.21 -9.29
N ASP A 184 -7.81 -3.41 -8.95
CA ASP A 184 -7.72 -1.99 -9.33
C ASP A 184 -7.37 -1.84 -10.82
N GLY A 185 -6.49 -2.72 -11.30
CA GLY A 185 -6.07 -2.79 -12.70
C GLY A 185 -7.14 -3.35 -13.64
N LYS A 186 -8.25 -3.89 -13.13
CA LYS A 186 -9.29 -4.62 -13.88
C LYS A 186 -8.75 -5.82 -14.68
N GLY A 187 -7.70 -6.48 -14.19
CA GLY A 187 -7.13 -7.69 -14.78
C GLY A 187 -7.95 -8.96 -14.51
N GLY A 188 -8.68 -8.99 -13.39
CA GLY A 188 -9.54 -10.11 -13.01
C GLY A 188 -8.79 -11.42 -12.71
N SER A 189 -9.55 -12.51 -12.55
CA SER A 189 -9.04 -13.86 -12.29
C SER A 189 -8.15 -14.38 -13.41
N LYS A 190 -8.47 -14.05 -14.67
CA LYS A 190 -7.64 -14.40 -15.84
C LYS A 190 -6.20 -13.89 -15.73
N PHE A 191 -5.99 -12.73 -15.10
CA PHE A 191 -4.64 -12.24 -14.84
C PHE A 191 -3.96 -13.05 -13.74
N ARG A 192 -4.68 -13.36 -12.65
CA ARG A 192 -4.17 -14.18 -11.53
C ARG A 192 -3.67 -15.54 -12.02
N ASP A 193 -4.48 -16.24 -12.82
CA ASP A 193 -4.15 -17.56 -13.34
C ASP A 193 -2.88 -17.53 -14.23
N ARG A 194 -2.76 -16.52 -15.10
CA ARG A 194 -1.59 -16.36 -15.97
C ARG A 194 -0.35 -15.94 -15.20
N LEU A 195 -0.51 -15.10 -14.17
CA LEU A 195 0.59 -14.70 -13.30
C LEU A 195 1.15 -15.92 -12.55
N ASP A 196 0.26 -16.79 -12.04
CA ASP A 196 0.65 -18.04 -11.38
C ASP A 196 1.38 -18.99 -12.32
N GLN A 197 0.85 -19.19 -13.54
CA GLN A 197 1.50 -20.01 -14.57
C GLN A 197 2.90 -19.46 -14.92
N ARG A 198 3.02 -18.15 -15.14
CA ARG A 198 4.31 -17.51 -15.44
C ARG A 198 5.31 -17.65 -14.30
N TYR A 199 4.85 -17.48 -13.06
CA TYR A 199 5.69 -17.64 -11.88
C TYR A 199 6.24 -19.06 -11.76
N LYS A 200 5.39 -20.07 -11.98
CA LYS A 200 5.80 -21.48 -11.98
C LYS A 200 6.75 -21.83 -13.12
N ALA A 201 6.48 -21.30 -14.32
CA ALA A 201 7.25 -21.65 -15.52
C ALA A 201 8.59 -20.92 -15.65
N SER A 202 8.76 -19.73 -15.06
CA SER A 202 9.91 -18.85 -15.33
C SER A 202 10.76 -18.57 -14.08
N PRO A 203 11.87 -19.30 -13.86
CA PRO A 203 12.85 -18.97 -12.81
C PRO A 203 13.37 -17.53 -12.88
N PRO A 204 13.70 -16.95 -14.05
CA PRO A 204 14.12 -15.56 -14.14
C PRO A 204 13.07 -14.57 -13.64
N PHE A 205 11.78 -14.83 -13.89
CA PHE A 205 10.69 -14.00 -13.38
C PHE A 205 10.60 -14.03 -11.85
N ARG A 206 10.83 -15.19 -11.23
CA ARG A 206 10.89 -15.33 -9.76
C ARG A 206 12.05 -14.52 -9.18
N GLY A 207 13.24 -14.66 -9.76
CA GLY A 207 14.43 -13.90 -9.34
C GLY A 207 14.26 -12.38 -9.53
N MET A 208 13.57 -11.96 -10.60
CA MET A 208 13.21 -10.56 -10.80
C MET A 208 12.28 -10.06 -9.70
N LEU A 209 11.21 -10.79 -9.36
CA LEU A 209 10.28 -10.39 -8.30
C LEU A 209 10.98 -10.27 -6.94
N HIS A 210 11.87 -11.20 -6.60
CA HIS A 210 12.69 -11.11 -5.39
C HIS A 210 13.54 -9.83 -5.36
N ARG A 211 14.30 -9.55 -6.44
CA ARG A 211 15.15 -8.35 -6.52
C ARG A 211 14.35 -7.05 -6.41
N VAL A 212 13.19 -6.98 -7.09
CA VAL A 212 12.33 -5.79 -7.01
C VAL A 212 11.71 -5.67 -5.62
N THR A 213 11.34 -6.77 -4.98
CA THR A 213 10.85 -6.74 -3.60
C THR A 213 11.91 -6.19 -2.65
N MET A 214 13.16 -6.67 -2.73
CA MET A 214 14.26 -6.15 -1.92
C MET A 214 14.56 -4.67 -2.20
N LEU A 215 14.47 -4.24 -3.47
CA LEU A 215 14.61 -2.84 -3.88
C LEU A 215 13.51 -1.94 -3.29
N TRP A 216 12.34 -2.50 -2.95
CA TRP A 216 11.26 -1.74 -2.32
C TRP A 216 11.35 -1.80 -0.81
N ALA A 217 11.49 -2.99 -0.24
CA ALA A 217 11.45 -3.23 1.20
C ALA A 217 12.59 -2.54 1.95
N VAL A 218 13.83 -2.64 1.44
CA VAL A 218 15.00 -2.09 2.14
C VAL A 218 14.95 -0.55 2.20
N PRO A 219 14.77 0.18 1.09
CA PRO A 219 14.66 1.63 1.16
C PRO A 219 13.46 2.10 1.98
N GLN A 220 12.33 1.39 1.95
CA GLN A 220 11.18 1.75 2.77
C GLN A 220 11.50 1.73 4.26
N VAL A 221 12.14 0.66 4.75
CA VAL A 221 12.52 0.56 6.17
C VAL A 221 13.57 1.60 6.54
N LEU A 222 14.53 1.89 5.66
CA LEU A 222 15.54 2.93 5.88
C LEU A 222 14.92 4.33 5.96
N VAL A 223 14.02 4.65 5.02
CA VAL A 223 13.30 5.95 5.01
C VAL A 223 12.39 6.06 6.22
N ALA A 224 11.68 5.00 6.60
CA ALA A 224 10.83 4.98 7.79
C ALA A 224 11.65 5.23 9.05
N GLY A 225 12.78 4.51 9.21
CA GLY A 225 13.69 4.67 10.34
C GLY A 225 14.31 6.06 10.40
N GLY A 226 14.77 6.59 9.27
CA GLY A 226 15.33 7.94 9.19
C GLY A 226 14.30 9.02 9.52
N THR A 227 13.09 8.89 8.98
CA THR A 227 11.99 9.84 9.24
C THR A 227 11.55 9.79 10.70
N LEU A 228 11.39 8.59 11.27
CA LEU A 228 11.02 8.43 12.68
C LEU A 228 12.13 8.95 13.61
N ALA A 229 13.40 8.66 13.32
CA ALA A 229 14.52 9.20 14.06
C ALA A 229 14.54 10.73 13.97
N GLY A 230 14.29 11.31 12.80
CA GLY A 230 14.15 12.75 12.61
C GLY A 230 13.04 13.35 13.47
N ILE A 231 11.85 12.72 13.53
CA ILE A 231 10.74 13.18 14.36
C ILE A 231 11.08 13.15 15.86
N VAL A 232 11.81 12.13 16.30
CA VAL A 232 12.17 11.95 17.73
C VAL A 232 13.31 12.88 18.14
N ILE A 233 14.32 13.03 17.28
CA ILE A 233 15.55 13.79 17.58
C ILE A 233 15.36 15.28 17.33
N ALA A 234 14.56 15.70 16.34
CA ALA A 234 14.38 17.11 16.05
C ALA A 234 13.77 17.86 17.24
N ASP A 235 14.46 18.92 17.67
CA ASP A 235 13.95 19.84 18.67
C ASP A 235 12.63 20.47 18.19
N HIS A 236 11.74 20.73 19.14
CA HIS A 236 10.39 21.28 18.93
C HIS A 236 10.36 22.54 18.03
N GLU A 237 11.49 23.24 17.93
CA GLU A 237 11.70 24.50 17.23
C GLU A 237 11.98 24.35 15.71
N LEU A 238 12.48 23.20 15.22
CA LEU A 238 12.87 23.05 13.80
C LEU A 238 11.68 23.09 12.83
N ALA A 239 10.45 22.90 13.32
CA ALA A 239 9.23 23.08 12.54
C ALA A 239 8.78 24.55 12.41
N TYR A 240 9.33 25.49 13.21
CA TYR A 240 8.81 26.86 13.34
C TYR A 240 9.84 27.98 13.46
N THR A 241 11.15 27.77 13.23
CA THR A 241 12.16 28.85 13.24
C THR A 241 12.06 29.88 12.10
N VAL A 242 10.87 30.08 11.52
CA VAL A 242 10.50 31.35 10.88
C VAL A 242 9.32 31.95 11.63
N ARG A 243 9.58 32.38 12.88
CA ARG A 243 8.89 33.54 13.44
C ARG A 243 9.83 34.73 13.27
N VAL A 244 9.56 35.53 12.23
CA VAL A 244 9.91 36.95 12.18
C VAL A 244 8.66 37.72 12.58
#